data_AF-A0A0M5JG80-F1
#
_entry.id   AF-A0A0M5JG80-F1
#
_cell.length_a   1.000
_cell.length_b   1.000
_cell.length_c   1.000
_cell.angle_alpha   90.00
_cell.angle_beta   90.00
_cell.angle_gamma   90.00
#
_symmetry.space_group_name_H-M   'P 1'
#
loop_
_entity.id
_entity.type
_entity.pdbx_description
1 polymer ?
#
loop_
_entity_poly.entity_id
_entity_poly.type
_entity_poly.pdbx_seq_one_letter_code
_entity_poly.pdbx_strand_id
1 'polypeptide(L)'
;MLKAIIHGKLPTSVWNSEDVVTSSILGGFQYLSNPEYVIKALCSSFDINRKMLSFRIPIKKVRYVFWPSLKQCEPDVILVLTDVDDAIHIVGIEAKYMSPKSSEEDETVNVELRESWQRDQLSRELEDLNDSNTLKKLGIDCGNVNSTQLIYLTNHTVFPEKDIESGLKYSKAPVNNLYWMSWASLYEATCMESQTEQDHIILSELQGVCERKNLTRFNGWGKMSNVLPFNGFYSSGSTIIWPKKELNVTEWNYTQNDRGLING
;
A
#
# COMPACT_ATOMS: atom_id res chain seq x y z
N MET A 1 -5.61 15.76 -7.85
CA MET A 1 -4.25 15.19 -7.75
C MET A 1 -4.07 13.97 -8.66
N LEU A 2 -5.02 13.01 -8.69
CA LEU A 2 -4.92 11.76 -9.46
C LEU A 2 -4.52 11.95 -10.93
N LYS A 3 -5.20 12.80 -11.69
CA LYS A 3 -4.83 13.09 -13.09
C LYS A 3 -3.41 13.61 -13.26
N ALA A 4 -2.92 14.45 -12.35
CA ALA A 4 -1.55 14.96 -12.41
C ALA A 4 -0.53 13.85 -12.17
N ILE A 5 -0.82 12.89 -11.28
CA ILE A 5 -0.01 11.68 -11.08
C ILE A 5 -0.01 10.83 -12.35
N ILE A 6 -1.20 10.47 -12.85
CA ILE A 6 -1.37 9.59 -14.02
C ILE A 6 -0.60 10.13 -15.24
N HIS A 7 -0.70 11.43 -15.49
CA HIS A 7 -0.05 12.08 -16.63
C HIS A 7 1.39 12.56 -16.35
N GLY A 8 1.97 12.24 -15.19
CA GLY A 8 3.36 12.58 -14.85
C GLY A 8 3.63 14.09 -14.84
N LYS A 9 2.64 14.89 -14.40
CA LYS A 9 2.73 16.37 -14.35
C LYS A 9 3.24 16.90 -13.02
N LEU A 10 3.51 16.02 -12.05
CA LEU A 10 4.04 16.42 -10.75
C LEU A 10 5.56 16.62 -10.80
N PRO A 11 6.10 17.64 -10.12
CA PRO A 11 7.53 17.75 -9.86
C PRO A 11 8.06 16.53 -9.10
N THR A 12 9.34 16.18 -9.29
CA THR A 12 9.97 15.01 -8.64
C THR A 12 9.85 15.02 -7.11
N SER A 13 9.95 16.19 -6.48
CA SER A 13 9.79 16.34 -5.02
C SER A 13 8.41 15.91 -4.51
N VAL A 14 7.36 16.21 -5.28
CA VAL A 14 5.98 15.83 -4.97
C VAL A 14 5.70 14.40 -5.45
N TRP A 15 6.37 13.97 -6.51
CA TRP A 15 6.23 12.63 -7.09
C TRP A 15 6.59 11.53 -6.08
N ASN A 16 7.67 11.69 -5.34
CA ASN A 16 8.11 10.67 -4.38
C ASN A 16 7.53 10.88 -2.97
N SER A 17 6.65 11.86 -2.78
CA SER A 17 6.04 12.13 -1.47
C SER A 17 5.08 11.01 -1.08
N GLU A 18 5.33 10.45 0.10
CA GLU A 18 4.49 9.46 0.78
C GLU A 18 3.07 10.00 0.99
N ASP A 19 2.96 11.19 1.59
CA ASP A 19 1.70 11.90 1.81
C ASP A 19 0.84 12.00 0.55
N VAL A 20 1.46 12.31 -0.58
CA VAL A 20 0.76 12.46 -1.86
C VAL A 20 0.22 11.11 -2.34
N VAL A 21 0.99 10.04 -2.20
CA VAL A 21 0.55 8.69 -2.56
C VAL A 21 -0.57 8.23 -1.63
N THR A 22 -0.38 8.36 -0.31
CA THR A 22 -1.33 7.94 0.71
C THR A 22 -2.66 8.67 0.57
N SER A 23 -2.64 10.00 0.49
CA SER A 23 -3.86 10.80 0.32
C SER A 23 -4.53 10.59 -1.04
N SER A 24 -3.77 10.34 -2.10
CA SER A 24 -4.35 10.07 -3.43
C SER A 24 -5.10 8.74 -3.46
N ILE A 25 -4.50 7.68 -2.90
CA ILE A 25 -5.07 6.34 -2.96
C ILE A 25 -6.17 6.20 -1.91
N LEU A 26 -5.85 6.35 -0.61
CA LEU A 26 -6.83 6.18 0.46
C LEU A 26 -7.91 7.27 0.42
N GLY A 27 -7.56 8.49 0.04
CA GLY A 27 -8.54 9.56 -0.16
C GLY A 27 -9.46 9.29 -1.34
N GLY A 28 -9.02 8.55 -2.35
CA GLY A 28 -9.88 8.08 -3.43
C GLY A 28 -10.94 7.09 -2.94
N PHE A 29 -10.55 6.12 -2.11
CA PHE A 29 -11.49 5.16 -1.51
C PHE A 29 -12.59 5.81 -0.67
N GLN A 30 -12.34 6.99 -0.09
CA GLN A 30 -13.35 7.75 0.65
C GLN A 30 -14.56 8.16 -0.21
N TYR A 31 -14.39 8.30 -1.53
CA TYR A 31 -15.45 8.74 -2.44
C TYR A 31 -16.22 7.61 -3.10
N LEU A 32 -15.87 6.35 -2.82
CA LEU A 32 -16.60 5.19 -3.34
C LEU A 32 -17.92 5.01 -2.58
N SER A 33 -18.94 4.51 -3.28
CA SER A 33 -20.29 4.37 -2.71
C SER A 33 -20.39 3.25 -1.67
N ASN A 34 -19.46 2.29 -1.68
CA ASN A 34 -19.51 1.10 -0.84
C ASN A 34 -18.23 0.94 0.01
N PRO A 35 -18.33 0.82 1.34
CA PRO A 35 -17.21 0.49 2.21
C PRO A 35 -16.41 -0.75 1.80
N GLU A 36 -17.07 -1.73 1.18
CA GLU A 36 -16.49 -3.03 0.87
C GLU A 36 -15.20 -2.93 0.04
N TYR A 37 -15.04 -1.90 -0.80
CA TYR A 37 -13.82 -1.68 -1.56
C TYR A 37 -12.59 -1.53 -0.65
N VAL A 38 -12.66 -0.66 0.37
CA VAL A 38 -11.54 -0.50 1.31
C VAL A 38 -11.45 -1.70 2.26
N ILE A 39 -12.58 -2.25 2.72
CA ILE A 39 -12.59 -3.39 3.63
C ILE A 39 -11.93 -4.61 2.99
N LYS A 40 -12.14 -4.85 1.69
CA LYS A 40 -11.48 -5.93 0.96
C LYS A 40 -9.96 -5.77 0.98
N ALA A 41 -9.45 -4.55 0.79
CA ALA A 41 -8.02 -4.27 0.91
C ALA A 41 -7.53 -4.53 2.34
N LEU A 42 -8.19 -3.97 3.36
CA LEU A 42 -7.80 -4.13 4.76
C LEU A 42 -7.76 -5.61 5.18
N CYS A 43 -8.75 -6.40 4.78
CA CYS A 43 -8.83 -7.84 5.08
C CYS A 43 -7.74 -8.67 4.38
N SER A 44 -7.00 -8.11 3.41
CA SER A 44 -5.82 -8.76 2.83
C SER A 44 -4.57 -8.62 3.71
N SER A 45 -4.62 -7.77 4.73
CA SER A 45 -3.54 -7.61 5.71
C SER A 45 -3.46 -8.82 6.64
N PHE A 46 -2.27 -9.08 7.18
CA PHE A 46 -2.06 -10.18 8.13
C PHE A 46 -1.00 -9.84 9.18
N ASP A 47 -1.12 -10.46 10.35
CA ASP A 47 -0.22 -10.27 11.49
C ASP A 47 1.05 -11.14 11.41
N ILE A 48 1.90 -11.07 12.44
CA ILE A 48 3.12 -11.88 12.56
C ILE A 48 2.85 -13.39 12.54
N ASN A 49 1.66 -13.81 12.98
CA ASN A 49 1.21 -15.21 12.98
C ASN A 49 0.50 -15.59 11.67
N ARG A 50 0.55 -14.73 10.64
CA ARG A 50 -0.14 -14.89 9.35
C ARG A 50 -1.65 -14.96 9.45
N LYS A 51 -2.23 -14.47 10.55
CA LYS A 51 -3.67 -14.36 10.71
C LYS A 51 -4.15 -13.12 9.95
N MET A 52 -5.08 -13.33 9.04
CA MET A 52 -5.69 -12.24 8.28
C MET A 52 -6.57 -11.36 9.16
N LEU A 53 -6.57 -10.06 8.89
CA LEU A 53 -7.55 -9.15 9.46
C LEU A 53 -8.95 -9.55 8.98
N SER A 54 -9.92 -9.54 9.89
CA SER A 54 -11.30 -9.88 9.56
C SER A 54 -12.27 -9.14 10.45
N PHE A 55 -13.37 -8.68 9.83
CA PHE A 55 -14.52 -8.10 10.53
C PHE A 55 -15.66 -9.11 10.46
N ARG A 56 -16.13 -9.57 11.62
CA ARG A 56 -17.18 -10.60 11.70
C ARG A 56 -18.54 -10.06 11.28
N ILE A 57 -18.75 -8.78 11.54
CA ILE A 57 -19.99 -8.05 11.26
C ILE A 57 -19.69 -7.11 10.08
N PRO A 58 -20.59 -7.04 9.07
CA PRO A 58 -20.40 -6.15 7.94
C PRO A 58 -20.22 -4.69 8.34
N ILE A 59 -19.29 -4.00 7.69
CA ILE A 59 -19.04 -2.57 7.92
C ILE A 59 -20.00 -1.74 7.07
N LYS A 60 -20.82 -0.90 7.71
CA LYS A 60 -21.78 -0.01 7.00
C LYS A 60 -21.20 1.37 6.70
N LYS A 61 -20.18 1.82 7.44
CA LYS A 61 -19.62 3.17 7.29
C LYS A 61 -18.12 3.19 7.59
N VAL A 62 -17.39 4.00 6.83
CA VAL A 62 -15.97 4.28 7.05
C VAL A 62 -15.78 5.78 7.10
N ARG A 63 -15.11 6.28 8.14
CA ARG A 63 -14.64 7.66 8.22
C ARG A 63 -13.12 7.68 8.19
N TYR A 64 -12.57 8.51 7.30
CA TYR A 64 -11.14 8.70 7.13
C TYR A 64 -10.69 9.94 7.89
N VAL A 65 -9.60 9.84 8.63
CA VAL A 65 -8.94 10.95 9.32
C VAL A 65 -7.48 10.92 8.93
N PHE A 66 -7.06 11.84 8.06
CA PHE A 66 -5.68 11.94 7.58
C PHE A 66 -4.83 12.75 8.56
N TRP A 67 -3.60 12.28 8.79
CA TRP A 67 -2.58 12.90 9.65
C TRP A 67 -3.12 13.41 11.01
N PRO A 68 -3.85 12.58 11.80
CA PRO A 68 -4.30 13.01 13.11
C PRO A 68 -3.11 13.13 14.07
N SER A 69 -2.94 14.30 14.68
CA SER A 69 -1.95 14.49 15.74
C SER A 69 -2.36 13.74 17.02
N LEU A 70 -1.68 12.63 17.31
CA LEU A 70 -1.89 11.82 18.51
C LEU A 70 -1.04 12.33 19.67
N LYS A 71 -0.57 11.47 20.58
CA LYS A 71 0.18 11.90 21.78
C LYS A 71 1.67 11.95 21.50
N GLN A 72 2.18 10.96 20.78
CA GLN A 72 3.59 10.70 20.49
C GLN A 72 3.86 10.63 18.99
N CYS A 73 2.82 10.40 18.17
CA CYS A 73 2.95 10.22 16.73
C CYS A 73 1.83 10.93 15.93
N GLU A 74 1.98 10.88 14.62
CA GLU A 74 1.00 11.31 13.62
C GLU A 74 0.94 10.21 12.55
N PRO A 75 0.05 9.21 12.69
CA PRO A 75 -0.09 8.19 11.66
C PRO A 75 -0.64 8.82 10.38
N ASP A 76 -0.35 8.23 9.22
CA ASP A 76 -0.82 8.79 7.95
C ASP A 76 -2.35 8.85 7.86
N VAL A 77 -3.05 7.79 8.28
CA VAL A 77 -4.51 7.70 8.24
C VAL A 77 -5.05 6.90 9.41
N ILE A 78 -6.13 7.36 10.02
CA ILE A 78 -7.00 6.54 10.88
C ILE A 78 -8.34 6.33 10.18
N LEU A 79 -8.73 5.07 10.03
CA LEU A 79 -10.05 4.65 9.60
C LEU A 79 -10.90 4.31 10.83
N VAL A 80 -12.03 4.98 10.94
CA VAL A 80 -13.05 4.67 11.95
C VAL A 80 -14.19 3.95 11.23
N LEU A 81 -14.25 2.64 11.44
CA LEU A 81 -15.23 1.75 10.84
C LEU A 81 -16.41 1.59 11.80
N THR A 82 -17.63 1.68 11.28
CA THR A 82 -18.85 1.38 12.04
C THR A 82 -19.53 0.20 11.39
N ASP A 83 -19.73 -0.86 12.17
CA ASP A 83 -20.43 -2.06 11.72
C ASP A 83 -21.96 -1.88 11.73
N VAL A 84 -22.69 -2.86 11.23
CA VAL A 84 -24.17 -2.78 11.19
C VAL A 84 -24.80 -2.70 12.58
N ASP A 85 -24.14 -3.23 13.62
CA ASP A 85 -24.56 -3.23 15.02
C ASP A 85 -24.10 -1.96 15.78
N ASP A 86 -23.58 -0.96 15.06
CA ASP A 86 -23.03 0.30 15.59
C ASP A 86 -21.78 0.14 16.48
N ALA A 87 -21.13 -1.03 16.44
CA ALA A 87 -19.82 -1.20 17.06
C ALA A 87 -18.73 -0.54 16.21
N ILE A 88 -17.70 -0.04 16.89
CA ILE A 88 -16.64 0.76 16.29
C ILE A 88 -15.36 -0.08 16.20
N HIS A 89 -14.75 -0.08 15.02
CA HIS A 89 -13.41 -0.60 14.80
C HIS A 89 -12.48 0.53 14.37
N ILE A 90 -11.28 0.56 14.93
CA ILE A 90 -10.27 1.58 14.64
C ILE A 90 -9.12 0.90 13.92
N VAL A 91 -8.80 1.41 12.73
CA VAL A 91 -7.66 0.93 11.95
C VAL A 91 -6.76 2.12 11.66
N GLY A 92 -5.64 2.21 12.36
CA GLY A 92 -4.56 3.09 11.97
C GLY A 92 -3.79 2.50 10.79
N ILE A 93 -3.34 3.35 9.88
CA ILE A 93 -2.51 2.99 8.74
C ILE A 93 -1.28 3.89 8.81
N GLU A 94 -0.12 3.26 8.89
CA GLU A 94 1.19 3.88 8.71
C GLU A 94 1.75 3.38 7.39
N ALA A 95 1.94 4.29 6.45
CA ALA A 95 2.31 3.97 5.09
C ALA A 95 3.81 4.22 4.86
N LYS A 96 4.42 3.39 4.03
CA LYS A 96 5.79 3.55 3.55
C LYS A 96 5.84 3.35 2.05
N TYR A 97 6.24 4.38 1.32
CA TYR A 97 6.37 4.32 -0.13
C TYR A 97 7.82 4.08 -0.58
N MET A 98 8.68 5.07 -0.33
CA MET A 98 10.08 5.08 -0.79
C MET A 98 11.09 5.14 0.36
N SER A 99 10.60 5.32 1.59
CA SER A 99 11.44 5.43 2.79
C SER A 99 11.25 4.21 3.68
N PRO A 100 12.30 3.78 4.40
CA PRO A 100 12.16 2.78 5.45
C PRO A 100 11.37 3.35 6.64
N LYS A 101 11.09 2.51 7.63
CA LYS A 101 10.55 2.93 8.93
C LYS A 101 11.34 4.11 9.51
N SER A 102 10.63 5.10 10.08
CA SER A 102 11.20 6.40 10.43
C SER A 102 12.08 6.37 11.69
N SER A 103 11.83 5.45 12.62
CA SER A 103 12.65 5.28 13.82
C SER A 103 12.71 3.82 14.28
N GLU A 104 13.85 3.44 14.83
CA GLU A 104 14.10 2.16 15.50
C GLU A 104 14.30 2.41 17.00
N GLU A 105 14.16 1.36 17.81
CA GLU A 105 14.39 1.46 19.26
C GLU A 105 15.88 1.67 19.57
N ASP A 106 16.20 2.71 20.36
CA ASP A 106 17.54 2.93 20.91
C ASP A 106 17.74 2.08 22.17
N GLU A 107 18.30 0.89 21.98
CA GLU A 107 18.59 -0.05 23.08
C GLU A 107 19.69 0.46 24.05
N THR A 108 20.44 1.52 23.70
CA THR A 108 21.51 2.06 24.55
C THR A 108 20.99 2.93 25.70
N VAL A 109 19.74 3.41 25.59
CA VAL A 109 19.06 4.21 26.61
C VAL A 109 18.10 3.34 27.40
N ASN A 110 18.03 3.56 28.72
CA ASN A 110 17.09 2.86 29.59
C ASN A 110 15.64 3.14 29.14
N VAL A 111 14.83 2.09 29.02
CA VAL A 111 13.42 2.11 28.58
C VAL A 111 12.60 3.23 29.24
N GLU A 112 12.82 3.49 30.54
CA GLU A 112 12.06 4.49 31.30
C GLU A 112 12.46 5.94 30.98
N LEU A 113 13.65 6.14 30.41
CA LEU A 113 14.22 7.44 30.08
C LEU A 113 14.17 7.75 28.58
N ARG A 114 13.69 6.81 27.74
CA ARG A 114 13.64 6.99 26.28
C ARG A 114 12.68 8.11 25.91
N GLU A 115 13.18 9.05 25.12
CA GLU A 115 12.35 10.05 24.45
C GLU A 115 11.61 9.45 23.25
N SER A 116 10.58 10.14 22.76
CA SER A 116 9.73 9.64 21.66
C SER A 116 10.53 9.26 20.40
N TRP A 117 11.55 10.05 20.03
CA TRP A 117 12.38 9.80 18.84
C TRP A 117 13.34 8.61 19.00
N GLN A 118 13.55 8.13 20.23
CA GLN A 118 14.39 6.96 20.57
C GLN A 118 13.59 5.66 20.64
N ARG A 119 12.27 5.75 20.42
CA ARG A 119 11.38 4.61 20.44
C ARG A 119 11.02 4.18 19.02
N ASP A 120 10.77 2.89 18.88
CA ASP A 120 10.26 2.30 17.66
C ASP A 120 8.97 3.00 17.22
N GLN A 121 8.91 3.36 15.94
CA GLN A 121 7.78 4.05 15.35
C GLN A 121 6.46 3.27 15.51
N LEU A 122 6.45 1.99 15.13
CA LEU A 122 5.25 1.17 15.11
C LEU A 122 4.77 0.86 16.53
N SER A 123 5.71 0.71 17.48
CA SER A 123 5.34 0.58 18.90
C SER A 123 4.59 1.82 19.41
N ARG A 124 5.09 3.02 19.13
CA ARG A 124 4.47 4.28 19.58
C ARG A 124 3.08 4.47 18.99
N GLU A 125 2.94 4.23 17.69
CA GLU A 125 1.65 4.35 17.00
C GLU A 125 0.62 3.36 17.52
N LEU A 126 1.03 2.11 17.75
CA LEU A 126 0.14 1.09 18.29
C LEU A 126 -0.32 1.45 19.72
N GLU A 127 0.58 1.97 20.55
CA GLU A 127 0.24 2.46 21.89
C GLU A 127 -0.73 3.65 21.84
N ASP A 128 -0.43 4.65 21.01
CA ASP A 128 -1.25 5.85 20.88
C ASP A 128 -2.65 5.54 20.35
N LEU A 129 -2.81 4.58 19.43
CA LEU A 129 -4.12 4.13 18.94
C LEU A 129 -4.97 3.47 20.04
N ASN A 130 -4.34 2.84 21.03
CA ASN A 130 -5.02 2.23 22.17
C ASN A 130 -5.20 3.21 23.35
N ASP A 131 -4.73 4.46 23.24
CA ASP A 131 -4.89 5.47 24.28
C ASP A 131 -6.30 6.06 24.32
N SER A 132 -6.88 6.15 25.50
CA SER A 132 -8.24 6.69 25.70
C SER A 132 -8.40 8.15 25.26
N ASN A 133 -7.33 8.96 25.25
CA ASN A 133 -7.41 10.34 24.76
C ASN A 133 -7.45 10.39 23.24
N THR A 134 -6.85 9.43 22.54
CA THR A 134 -6.98 9.28 21.09
C THR A 134 -8.44 9.06 20.71
N LEU A 135 -9.14 8.18 21.43
CA LEU A 135 -10.58 7.95 21.22
C LEU A 135 -11.41 9.24 21.38
N LYS A 136 -11.13 10.02 22.44
CA LYS A 136 -11.77 11.32 22.67
C LYS A 136 -11.48 12.32 21.55
N LYS A 137 -10.22 12.44 21.11
CA LYS A 137 -9.82 13.31 19.99
C LYS A 137 -10.54 12.93 18.69
N LEU A 138 -10.78 11.64 18.48
CA LEU A 138 -11.53 11.12 17.34
C LEU A 138 -13.06 11.27 17.50
N GLY A 139 -13.56 11.72 18.65
CA GLY A 139 -15.00 11.82 18.93
C GLY A 139 -15.68 10.46 19.10
N ILE A 140 -14.96 9.47 19.62
CA ILE A 140 -15.41 8.09 19.82
C ILE A 140 -15.64 7.83 21.31
N ASP A 141 -16.77 7.22 21.65
CA ASP A 141 -17.02 6.70 23.00
C ASP A 141 -16.28 5.36 23.18
N CYS A 142 -15.44 5.28 24.22
CA CYS A 142 -14.63 4.10 24.52
C CYS A 142 -15.48 2.83 24.72
N GLY A 143 -16.72 2.96 25.20
CA GLY A 143 -17.61 1.82 25.44
C GLY A 143 -18.02 1.05 24.18
N ASN A 144 -17.89 1.67 23.00
CA ASN A 144 -18.35 1.12 21.73
C ASN A 144 -17.22 0.55 20.86
N VAL A 145 -15.97 0.63 21.31
CA VAL A 145 -14.82 0.15 20.52
C VAL A 145 -14.68 -1.37 20.65
N ASN A 146 -14.95 -2.07 19.57
CA ASN A 146 -14.86 -3.53 19.48
C ASN A 146 -13.42 -3.99 19.18
N SER A 147 -12.69 -3.24 18.36
CA SER A 147 -11.29 -3.57 18.06
C SER A 147 -10.47 -2.37 17.60
N THR A 148 -9.15 -2.42 17.86
CA THR A 148 -8.16 -1.44 17.40
C THR A 148 -7.00 -2.17 16.72
N GLN A 149 -6.61 -1.75 15.52
CA GLN A 149 -5.50 -2.31 14.75
C GLN A 149 -4.61 -1.18 14.20
N LEU A 150 -3.33 -1.49 13.99
CA LEU A 150 -2.40 -0.73 13.19
C LEU A 150 -2.02 -1.58 11.97
N ILE A 151 -2.08 -1.00 10.77
CA ILE A 151 -1.59 -1.60 9.53
C ILE A 151 -0.35 -0.85 9.10
N TYR A 152 0.77 -1.57 9.00
CA TYR A 152 1.98 -1.10 8.34
C TYR A 152 1.86 -1.40 6.83
N LEU A 153 1.62 -0.35 6.04
CA LEU A 153 1.37 -0.42 4.61
C LEU A 153 2.65 -0.13 3.84
N THR A 154 3.23 -1.10 3.14
CA THR A 154 4.54 -0.89 2.48
C THR A 154 4.58 -1.40 1.04
N ASN A 155 5.62 -1.05 0.29
CA ASN A 155 5.84 -1.59 -1.06
C ASN A 155 6.62 -2.91 -1.08
N HIS A 156 6.80 -3.55 0.08
CA HIS A 156 7.45 -4.85 0.15
C HIS A 156 6.61 -5.90 -0.61
N THR A 157 7.29 -6.82 -1.29
CA THR A 157 6.66 -7.98 -1.94
C THR A 157 6.51 -9.16 -0.99
N VAL A 158 7.27 -9.15 0.11
CA VAL A 158 7.28 -10.15 1.17
C VAL A 158 7.05 -9.46 2.50
N PHE A 159 6.45 -10.17 3.45
CA PHE A 159 6.22 -9.66 4.79
C PHE A 159 7.51 -9.14 5.45
N PRO A 160 7.55 -7.87 5.91
CA PRO A 160 8.73 -7.25 6.51
C PRO A 160 8.87 -7.68 7.98
N GLU A 161 9.26 -8.94 8.19
CA GLU A 161 9.31 -9.60 9.51
C GLU A 161 10.09 -8.78 10.55
N LYS A 162 11.28 -8.26 10.19
CA LYS A 162 12.11 -7.46 11.10
C LYS A 162 11.43 -6.18 11.58
N ASP A 163 10.74 -5.47 10.70
CA ASP A 163 10.06 -4.22 11.04
C ASP A 163 8.90 -4.49 12.00
N ILE A 164 8.13 -5.55 11.73
CA ILE A 164 6.99 -5.95 12.55
C ILE A 164 7.47 -6.48 13.92
N GLU A 165 8.48 -7.34 13.95
CA GLU A 165 9.05 -7.87 15.19
C GLU A 165 9.60 -6.77 16.09
N SER A 166 10.37 -5.82 15.54
CA SER A 166 10.88 -4.67 16.30
C SER A 166 9.74 -3.80 16.84
N GLY A 167 8.71 -3.55 16.04
CA GLY A 167 7.52 -2.80 16.45
C GLY A 167 6.70 -3.50 17.54
N LEU A 168 6.74 -4.82 17.63
CA LEU A 168 6.05 -5.59 18.67
C LEU A 168 6.88 -5.76 19.94
N LYS A 169 8.20 -5.93 19.82
CA LYS A 169 9.13 -6.19 20.92
C LYS A 169 9.04 -5.14 22.04
N TYR A 170 8.82 -3.88 21.67
CA TYR A 170 8.85 -2.73 22.59
C TYR A 170 7.49 -2.10 22.86
N SER A 171 6.44 -2.63 22.24
CA SER A 171 5.09 -2.11 22.41
C SER A 171 4.48 -2.57 23.74
N LYS A 172 3.83 -1.65 24.44
CA LYS A 172 2.97 -1.96 25.60
C LYS A 172 1.56 -2.41 25.19
N ALA A 173 1.22 -2.30 23.92
CA ALA A 173 -0.09 -2.69 23.40
C ALA A 173 -0.15 -4.19 23.03
N PRO A 174 -1.35 -4.76 22.86
CA PRO A 174 -1.50 -6.17 22.51
C PRO A 174 -0.79 -6.53 21.18
N VAL A 175 -0.03 -7.61 21.21
CA VAL A 175 0.82 -8.07 20.09
C VAL A 175 0.00 -8.39 18.82
N ASN A 176 -1.26 -8.77 18.98
CA ASN A 176 -2.11 -9.21 17.87
C ASN A 176 -2.82 -8.06 17.12
N ASN A 177 -2.41 -6.82 17.36
CA ASN A 177 -3.04 -5.64 16.78
C ASN A 177 -2.16 -4.95 15.71
N LEU A 178 -0.97 -5.48 15.40
CA LEU A 178 -0.13 -5.00 14.31
C LEU A 178 -0.21 -5.93 13.09
N TYR A 179 -0.61 -5.35 11.97
CA TYR A 179 -0.81 -6.03 10.70
C TYR A 179 0.11 -5.42 9.63
N TRP A 180 0.43 -6.21 8.60
CA TRP A 180 1.11 -5.71 7.42
C TRP A 180 0.21 -5.82 6.19
N MET A 181 0.29 -4.84 5.31
CA MET A 181 -0.36 -4.84 4.01
C MET A 181 0.61 -4.29 2.95
N SER A 182 0.50 -4.79 1.71
CA SER A 182 1.23 -4.23 0.57
C SER A 182 0.37 -3.17 -0.12
N TRP A 183 0.99 -2.12 -0.69
CA TRP A 183 0.29 -1.19 -1.59
C TRP A 183 -0.47 -1.90 -2.72
N ALA A 184 0.06 -3.02 -3.19
CA ALA A 184 -0.60 -3.82 -4.23
C ALA A 184 -1.98 -4.36 -3.81
N SER A 185 -2.23 -4.54 -2.51
CA SER A 185 -3.55 -4.93 -2.01
C SER A 185 -4.61 -3.85 -2.28
N LEU A 186 -4.22 -2.57 -2.22
CA LEU A 186 -5.13 -1.47 -2.57
C LEU A 186 -5.41 -1.47 -4.08
N TYR A 187 -4.40 -1.72 -4.92
CA TYR A 187 -4.61 -1.92 -6.35
C TYR A 187 -5.57 -3.08 -6.64
N GLU A 188 -5.41 -4.23 -5.99
CA GLU A 188 -6.30 -5.38 -6.16
C GLU A 188 -7.75 -5.03 -5.80
N ALA A 189 -7.98 -4.24 -4.75
CA ALA A 189 -9.31 -3.74 -4.41
C ALA A 189 -9.89 -2.80 -5.47
N THR A 190 -9.04 -2.03 -6.18
CA THR A 190 -9.50 -1.19 -7.29
C THR A 190 -9.97 -2.01 -8.51
N CYS A 191 -9.59 -3.27 -8.62
CA CYS A 191 -10.01 -4.18 -9.70
C CYS A 191 -11.39 -4.81 -9.46
N MET A 192 -12.05 -4.50 -8.35
CA MET A 192 -13.41 -4.98 -8.06
C MET A 192 -14.43 -4.39 -9.04
N GLU A 193 -15.56 -5.10 -9.22
CA GLU A 193 -16.67 -4.58 -10.01
C GLU A 193 -17.25 -3.29 -9.39
N SER A 194 -17.40 -2.27 -10.22
CA SER A 194 -18.01 -0.99 -9.83
C SER A 194 -19.51 -1.13 -9.64
N GLN A 195 -20.06 -0.61 -8.54
CA GLN A 195 -21.51 -0.62 -8.29
C GLN A 195 -22.24 0.54 -8.97
N THR A 196 -21.53 1.65 -9.18
CA THR A 196 -22.03 2.84 -9.85
C THR A 196 -21.06 3.31 -10.94
N GLU A 197 -21.55 4.15 -11.86
CA GLU A 197 -20.70 4.80 -12.87
C GLU A 197 -19.63 5.68 -12.22
N GLN A 198 -19.96 6.33 -11.10
CA GLN A 198 -19.00 7.14 -10.35
C GLN A 198 -17.90 6.28 -9.75
N ASP A 199 -18.23 5.11 -9.18
CA ASP A 199 -17.22 4.17 -8.69
C ASP A 199 -16.33 3.69 -9.84
N HIS A 200 -16.90 3.41 -11.02
CA HIS A 200 -16.11 2.99 -12.18
C HIS A 200 -15.02 4.00 -12.53
N ILE A 201 -15.38 5.29 -12.57
CA ILE A 201 -14.43 6.38 -12.85
C ILE A 201 -13.37 6.45 -11.75
N ILE A 202 -13.77 6.44 -10.47
CA ILE A 202 -12.84 6.56 -9.34
C ILE A 202 -11.88 5.36 -9.31
N LEU A 203 -12.39 4.14 -9.41
CA LEU A 203 -11.60 2.91 -9.41
C LEU A 203 -10.60 2.91 -10.58
N SER A 204 -11.03 3.33 -11.78
CA SER A 204 -10.15 3.45 -12.95
C SER A 204 -9.03 4.48 -12.73
N GLU A 205 -9.33 5.62 -12.10
CA GLU A 205 -8.29 6.60 -11.77
C GLU A 205 -7.32 6.09 -10.71
N LEU A 206 -7.82 5.37 -9.70
CA LEU A 206 -6.97 4.77 -8.67
C LEU A 206 -6.07 3.68 -9.24
N GLN A 207 -6.59 2.83 -10.14
CA GLN A 207 -5.79 1.87 -10.91
C GLN A 207 -4.65 2.59 -11.64
N GLY A 208 -4.97 3.64 -12.41
CA GLY A 208 -3.96 4.41 -13.15
C GLY A 208 -2.91 5.06 -12.24
N VAL A 209 -3.28 5.51 -11.04
CA VAL A 209 -2.32 6.00 -10.05
C VAL A 209 -1.40 4.88 -9.57
N CYS A 210 -1.97 3.73 -9.17
CA CYS A 210 -1.21 2.58 -8.69
C CYS A 210 -0.24 2.04 -9.76
N GLU A 211 -0.71 1.85 -11.00
CA GLU A 211 0.11 1.41 -12.14
C GLU A 211 1.27 2.39 -12.38
N ARG A 212 0.98 3.69 -12.44
CA ARG A 212 1.99 4.72 -12.70
C ARG A 212 3.03 4.80 -11.57
N LYS A 213 2.64 4.51 -10.34
CA LYS A 213 3.50 4.47 -9.15
C LYS A 213 4.20 3.12 -8.96
N ASN A 214 3.97 2.14 -9.83
CA ASN A 214 4.42 0.75 -9.70
C ASN A 214 3.99 0.11 -8.37
N LEU A 215 2.78 0.41 -7.91
CA LEU A 215 2.17 -0.13 -6.69
C LEU A 215 1.32 -1.37 -6.98
N THR A 216 1.80 -2.21 -7.89
CA THR A 216 1.11 -3.40 -8.39
C THR A 216 1.98 -4.62 -8.15
N ARG A 217 1.36 -5.80 -8.01
CA ARG A 217 2.10 -7.07 -8.10
C ARG A 217 2.42 -7.40 -9.56
N PHE A 218 3.43 -8.24 -9.75
CA PHE A 218 3.65 -8.87 -11.05
C PHE A 218 2.47 -9.80 -11.34
N ASN A 219 1.64 -9.43 -12.33
CA ASN A 219 0.47 -10.22 -12.74
C ASN A 219 0.79 -11.15 -13.92
N GLY A 220 2.04 -11.61 -14.02
CA GLY A 220 2.50 -12.38 -15.16
C GLY A 220 2.88 -11.51 -16.37
N TRP A 221 3.34 -12.18 -17.41
CA TRP A 221 3.39 -11.57 -18.74
C TRP A 221 1.94 -11.48 -19.20
N GLY A 222 1.40 -10.25 -19.31
CA GLY A 222 0.06 -10.03 -19.88
C GLY A 222 -0.10 -10.76 -21.21
N LYS A 223 -1.34 -11.00 -21.66
CA LYS A 223 -1.66 -11.76 -22.89
C LYS A 223 -0.58 -11.55 -23.95
N MET A 224 0.34 -12.49 -24.07
CA MET A 224 1.35 -12.41 -25.11
C MET A 224 0.56 -12.45 -26.41
N SER A 225 0.76 -11.44 -27.26
CA SER A 225 0.20 -11.45 -28.61
C SER A 225 0.49 -12.82 -29.20
N ASN A 226 -0.55 -13.54 -29.62
CA ASN A 226 -0.42 -14.86 -30.22
C ASN A 226 0.65 -14.77 -31.29
N VAL A 227 1.83 -15.33 -30.99
CA VAL A 227 2.88 -15.44 -31.99
C VAL A 227 2.31 -16.40 -33.01
N LEU A 228 2.01 -15.89 -34.20
CA LEU A 228 1.52 -16.71 -35.30
C LEU A 228 2.48 -17.90 -35.45
N PRO A 229 1.97 -19.14 -35.60
CA PRO A 229 2.83 -20.29 -35.79
C PRO A 229 3.77 -20.01 -36.96
N PHE A 230 5.07 -20.11 -36.70
CA PHE A 230 6.10 -19.96 -37.71
C PHE A 230 5.91 -21.06 -38.76
N ASN A 231 5.35 -20.71 -39.92
CA ASN A 231 5.20 -21.58 -41.08
C ASN A 231 6.49 -21.61 -41.91
N GLY A 232 7.63 -21.85 -41.27
CA GLY A 232 8.88 -22.10 -41.98
C GLY A 232 9.08 -23.60 -42.20
N PHE A 233 9.39 -23.98 -43.44
CA PHE A 233 9.82 -25.34 -43.74
C PHE A 233 11.32 -25.46 -43.46
N TYR A 234 11.71 -26.45 -42.65
CA TYR A 234 13.11 -26.84 -42.53
C TYR A 234 13.45 -27.74 -43.72
N SER A 235 14.29 -27.28 -44.64
CA SER A 235 14.97 -28.18 -45.57
C SER A 235 16.44 -28.27 -45.16
N SER A 236 16.95 -29.50 -45.00
CA SER A 236 18.36 -29.78 -44.72
C SER A 236 19.22 -29.31 -45.90
N GLY A 237 19.58 -28.02 -45.92
CA GLY A 237 20.32 -27.38 -47.00
C GLY A 237 19.86 -25.96 -47.36
N SER A 238 18.80 -25.43 -46.76
CA SER A 238 18.38 -24.04 -47.00
C SER A 238 18.96 -23.07 -45.97
N THR A 239 19.59 -22.01 -46.48
CA THR A 239 19.88 -20.80 -45.72
C THR A 239 18.56 -20.24 -45.20
N ILE A 240 18.47 -19.90 -43.91
CA ILE A 240 17.25 -19.31 -43.33
C ILE A 240 16.99 -17.97 -44.03
N ILE A 241 16.01 -17.93 -44.93
CA ILE A 241 15.55 -16.69 -45.54
C ILE A 241 14.45 -16.14 -44.63
N TRP A 242 14.84 -15.26 -43.70
CA TRP A 242 13.89 -14.45 -42.97
C TRP A 242 13.13 -13.54 -43.96
N PRO A 243 11.79 -13.51 -43.97
CA PRO A 243 11.06 -12.55 -44.78
C PRO A 243 11.35 -11.14 -44.26
N LYS A 244 12.32 -10.45 -44.88
CA LYS A 244 12.76 -9.09 -44.48
C LYS A 244 11.63 -8.07 -44.36
N LYS A 245 10.49 -8.28 -45.04
CA LYS A 245 9.33 -7.38 -44.97
C LYS A 245 8.65 -7.36 -43.60
N GLU A 246 8.78 -8.41 -42.78
CA GLU A 246 8.13 -8.49 -41.46
C GLU A 246 9.04 -8.02 -40.31
N LEU A 247 10.34 -7.83 -40.56
CA LEU A 247 11.31 -7.35 -39.57
C LEU A 247 11.39 -5.82 -39.47
N ASN A 248 10.76 -5.08 -40.38
CA ASN A 248 10.75 -3.61 -40.36
C ASN A 248 9.88 -3.00 -39.23
N VAL A 249 9.23 -3.83 -38.40
CA VAL A 249 8.36 -3.36 -37.31
C VAL A 249 9.05 -3.39 -35.93
N THR A 250 10.25 -3.97 -35.83
CA THR A 250 11.00 -4.07 -34.58
C THR A 250 12.39 -3.47 -34.69
N GLU A 251 12.47 -2.14 -34.79
CA GLU A 251 13.70 -1.42 -34.47
C GLU A 251 13.93 -1.47 -32.95
N TRP A 252 14.80 -2.38 -32.52
CA TRP A 252 15.36 -2.37 -31.17
C TRP A 252 16.50 -1.35 -31.11
N ASN A 253 16.18 -0.12 -30.69
CA ASN A 253 17.20 0.89 -30.39
C ASN A 253 17.87 0.57 -29.06
N TYR A 254 18.95 -0.22 -29.11
CA TYR A 254 19.93 -0.25 -28.02
C TYR A 254 20.63 1.10 -28.00
N THR A 255 20.31 1.95 -27.03
CA THR A 255 21.14 3.11 -26.72
C THR A 255 22.50 2.61 -26.25
N GLN A 256 23.48 2.55 -27.16
CA GLN A 256 24.88 2.34 -26.83
C GLN A 256 25.42 3.60 -26.14
N ASN A 257 25.14 3.76 -24.85
CA ASN A 257 25.75 4.81 -24.04
C ASN A 257 26.31 4.31 -22.70
N ASP A 258 26.64 3.02 -22.60
CA ASP A 258 27.49 2.49 -21.53
C ASP A 258 28.77 1.87 -22.12
N ARG A 259 29.61 2.72 -22.73
CA ARG A 259 31.05 2.50 -22.75
C ARG A 259 31.67 3.44 -21.71
N GLY A 260 31.46 3.08 -20.44
CA GLY A 260 32.31 3.55 -19.36
C GLY A 260 33.73 3.06 -19.59
N LEU A 261 34.63 4.02 -19.81
CA LEU A 261 36.07 3.87 -19.95
C LEU A 261 36.65 3.04 -18.79
N ILE A 262 37.24 1.89 -19.11
CA ILE A 262 38.36 1.34 -18.33
C ILE A 262 39.61 1.75 -19.08
N ASN A 263 40.31 2.76 -18.56
CA ASN A 263 41.68 3.11 -18.89
C ASN A 263 42.28 3.78 -17.65
N GLY A 264 43.33 3.17 -17.06
CA GLY A 264 44.10 3.68 -15.93
C GLY A 264 44.28 2.65 -14.83
#